data_AF-A0A293LPY9-F1
#
_entry.id   AF-A0A293LPY9-F1
#
_cell.length_a   1.000
_cell.length_b   1.000
_cell.length_c   1.000
_cell.angle_alpha   90.00
_cell.angle_beta   90.00
_cell.angle_gamma   90.00
#
_symmetry.space_group_name_H-M   'P 1'
#
loop_
_entity.id
_entity.type
_entity.pdbx_description
1 polymer ?
#
loop_
_entity_poly.entity_id
_entity_poly.type
_entity_poly.pdbx_seq_one_letter_code
_entity_poly.pdbx_strand_id
1 'polypeptide(L)'
;MWKKPVGGFCTRKTEDWPAKRPTGVIKHRARNIRKRLHPNHPDVEETSRRFLHSKNRRLASEEANRSEHSSATGTGPVVSRIVMKHCGAGEDADSIAKHEEFMTKELRKAVWDREKVRVSMDCTYVCRRDWIASVKTLSAPAIIQRFPALGETEEIYSEFRRATGKDAQEELSGFLMRKRDTLYELFQEKVRVSMDCTYVCRRDWIASVKTLSAPAIIQRFPALGETEEIYSEFRRATGNDAQEELSGFLMRKRDTLYELFQRSTVARRQAGHLLKAAEALNEMDQQEFPNSGSLLVLPRLLRENAEDFIKKLDTAEQHAYPTIIYTGVDVLSSAVVQVKMGDMSFTVTSLKEAMALMLCMCWAFHINYTPSAFNTLSFLEYAIGIKFTKLRNVVLKVIGNVL
;
A
#
# COMPACT_ATOMS: atom_id res chain seq x y z
N MET A 1 2.16 36.05 53.63
CA MET A 1 1.28 37.19 53.27
C MET A 1 0.61 36.83 51.95
N TRP A 2 -0.61 36.29 51.97
CA TRP A 2 -1.90 37.01 51.78
C TRP A 2 -2.11 37.34 50.29
N LYS A 3 -3.22 37.02 49.61
CA LYS A 3 -4.57 36.62 50.04
C LYS A 3 -5.38 36.12 48.82
N LYS A 4 -6.34 35.21 49.06
CA LYS A 4 -7.53 34.95 48.20
C LYS A 4 -8.49 36.16 48.22
N PRO A 5 -9.49 36.18 47.32
CA PRO A 5 -10.89 35.93 47.75
C PRO A 5 -11.60 34.95 46.76
N VAL A 6 -12.45 33.96 47.10
CA VAL A 6 -13.75 33.90 47.82
C VAL A 6 -14.77 34.89 47.22
N GLY A 7 -15.97 34.56 46.75
CA GLY A 7 -16.84 33.38 46.73
C GLY A 7 -18.24 33.89 46.32
N GLY A 8 -19.15 33.01 45.87
CA GLY A 8 -20.51 33.42 45.51
C GLY A 8 -21.41 32.28 45.02
N PHE A 9 -22.02 31.60 45.99
CA PHE A 9 -23.06 30.57 45.86
C PHE A 9 -24.45 31.21 45.62
N CYS A 10 -25.31 30.63 44.77
CA CYS A 10 -26.73 30.32 45.13
C CYS A 10 -27.56 29.64 44.01
N THR A 11 -27.84 28.34 44.24
CA THR A 11 -29.15 27.64 44.30
C THR A 11 -30.25 27.82 43.23
N ARG A 12 -30.73 26.68 42.69
CA ARG A 12 -32.10 26.08 42.73
C ARG A 12 -32.15 25.03 41.60
N LYS A 13 -32.83 23.88 41.65
CA LYS A 13 -33.79 23.25 42.57
C LYS A 13 -33.82 21.75 42.23
N THR A 14 -34.07 20.94 43.24
CA THR A 14 -34.34 19.49 43.25
C THR A 14 -35.83 19.18 43.02
N GLU A 15 -36.13 18.10 42.30
CA GLU A 15 -37.33 17.24 42.44
C GLU A 15 -36.83 15.78 42.19
N ASP A 16 -36.64 14.89 43.18
CA ASP A 16 -37.59 14.07 43.99
C ASP A 16 -38.52 13.18 43.11
N TRP A 17 -38.35 11.85 42.96
CA TRP A 17 -38.57 10.70 43.89
C TRP A 17 -38.27 9.35 43.14
N PRO A 18 -38.32 8.11 43.73
CA PRO A 18 -37.83 7.54 45.00
C PRO A 18 -36.73 6.45 44.86
N ALA A 19 -36.24 6.01 46.02
CA ALA A 19 -35.24 4.96 46.27
C ALA A 19 -35.73 3.48 46.21
N LYS A 20 -34.77 2.58 45.90
CA LYS A 20 -34.42 1.23 46.46
C LYS A 20 -35.57 0.30 46.92
N ARG A 21 -35.63 -1.02 46.69
CA ARG A 21 -34.71 -2.17 46.39
C ARG A 21 -35.66 -3.42 46.20
N PRO A 22 -35.27 -4.65 45.75
CA PRO A 22 -34.06 -5.37 46.14
C PRO A 22 -33.37 -6.23 45.05
N THR A 23 -32.21 -6.72 45.48
CA THR A 23 -31.27 -7.66 44.87
C THR A 23 -31.90 -8.94 44.31
N GLY A 24 -31.74 -9.16 43.00
CA GLY A 24 -31.90 -10.47 42.36
C GLY A 24 -30.62 -10.81 41.59
N VAL A 25 -29.88 -11.79 42.08
CA VAL A 25 -28.69 -12.35 41.41
C VAL A 25 -29.17 -13.10 40.15
N ILE A 26 -28.99 -12.52 38.96
CA ILE A 26 -29.19 -13.26 37.69
C ILE A 26 -27.85 -13.87 37.29
N LYS A 27 -27.59 -15.09 37.79
CA LYS A 27 -26.55 -15.98 37.28
C LYS A 27 -27.11 -16.81 36.12
N HIS A 28 -27.21 -16.28 34.91
CA HIS A 28 -27.29 -17.10 33.70
C HIS A 28 -26.59 -16.42 32.53
N ARG A 29 -25.29 -16.72 32.36
CA ARG A 29 -24.55 -16.45 31.12
C ARG A 29 -25.00 -17.51 30.10
N ALA A 30 -25.87 -17.14 29.16
CA ALA A 30 -26.28 -18.03 28.09
C ALA A 30 -25.04 -18.40 27.24
N ARG A 31 -24.51 -19.62 27.44
CA ARG A 31 -23.53 -20.21 26.52
C ARG A 31 -24.29 -20.64 25.27
N ASN A 32 -24.06 -19.92 24.18
CA ASN A 32 -24.58 -20.30 22.87
C ASN A 32 -23.76 -21.50 22.34
N ILE A 33 -24.06 -22.69 22.85
CA ILE A 33 -23.47 -23.95 22.37
C ILE A 33 -24.25 -24.36 21.11
N ARG A 34 -23.82 -23.87 19.95
CA ARG A 34 -24.31 -24.42 18.67
C ARG A 34 -23.72 -25.82 18.51
N LYS A 35 -24.54 -26.85 18.69
CA LYS A 35 -24.19 -28.21 18.26
C LYS A 35 -24.03 -28.18 16.74
N ARG A 36 -22.83 -28.51 16.23
CA ARG A 36 -22.60 -28.68 14.79
C ARG A 36 -23.44 -29.86 14.32
N LEU A 37 -24.38 -29.62 13.41
CA LEU A 37 -25.14 -30.67 12.74
C LEU A 37 -24.23 -31.40 11.75
N HIS A 38 -24.46 -32.71 11.60
CA HIS A 38 -23.72 -33.56 10.68
C HIS A 38 -23.93 -33.07 9.23
N PRO A 39 -22.93 -33.15 8.32
CA PRO A 39 -23.04 -32.61 6.95
C PRO A 39 -24.24 -33.14 6.14
N ASN A 40 -24.72 -34.34 6.44
CA ASN A 40 -25.87 -34.97 5.77
C ASN A 40 -27.20 -34.77 6.52
N HIS A 41 -27.28 -33.81 7.44
CA HIS A 41 -28.52 -33.51 8.14
C HIS A 41 -29.51 -32.78 7.20
N PRO A 42 -30.81 -33.16 7.16
CA PRO A 42 -31.79 -32.57 6.24
C PRO A 42 -31.82 -31.03 6.28
N ASP A 43 -31.72 -30.45 7.48
CA ASP A 43 -31.69 -28.99 7.65
C ASP A 43 -30.42 -28.33 7.08
N VAL A 44 -29.27 -29.02 7.11
CA VAL A 44 -28.01 -28.53 6.51
C VAL A 44 -28.12 -28.56 4.99
N GLU A 45 -28.76 -29.59 4.46
CA GLU A 45 -29.00 -29.77 3.04
C GLU A 45 -30.02 -28.75 2.50
N GLU A 46 -31.09 -28.48 3.26
CA GLU A 46 -32.07 -27.46 2.94
C GLU A 46 -31.48 -26.04 3.05
N THR A 47 -30.66 -25.78 4.06
CA THR A 47 -29.95 -24.50 4.20
C THR A 47 -28.94 -24.31 3.07
N SER A 48 -28.24 -25.38 2.66
CA SER A 48 -27.34 -25.36 1.51
C SER A 48 -28.09 -25.13 0.20
N ARG A 49 -29.27 -25.74 0.01
CA ARG A 49 -30.16 -25.47 -1.13
C ARG A 49 -30.65 -24.03 -1.16
N ARG A 50 -31.07 -23.46 -0.02
CA ARG A 50 -31.47 -22.04 0.08
C ARG A 50 -30.30 -21.10 -0.21
N PHE A 51 -29.10 -21.43 0.27
CA PHE A 51 -27.89 -20.67 -0.02
C PHE A 51 -27.52 -20.74 -1.50
N LEU A 52 -27.55 -21.93 -2.12
CA LEU A 52 -27.34 -22.09 -3.55
C LEU A 52 -28.39 -21.34 -4.36
N HIS A 53 -29.66 -21.39 -3.97
CA HIS A 53 -30.73 -20.71 -4.67
C HIS A 53 -30.59 -19.18 -4.56
N SER A 54 -30.19 -18.65 -3.40
CA SER A 54 -29.87 -17.23 -3.22
C SER A 54 -28.62 -16.82 -4.00
N LYS A 55 -27.60 -17.67 -4.08
CA LYS A 55 -26.38 -17.44 -4.86
C LYS A 55 -26.70 -17.43 -6.36
N ASN A 56 -27.48 -18.39 -6.84
CA ASN A 56 -27.90 -18.47 -8.23
C ASN A 56 -28.84 -17.32 -8.61
N ARG A 57 -29.70 -16.86 -7.69
CA ARG A 57 -30.54 -15.67 -7.93
C ARG A 57 -29.72 -14.38 -7.99
N ARG A 58 -28.64 -14.27 -7.19
CA ARG A 58 -27.67 -13.17 -7.29
C ARG A 58 -26.87 -13.23 -8.59
N LEU A 59 -26.37 -14.40 -8.96
CA LEU A 59 -25.65 -14.59 -10.23
C LEU A 59 -26.56 -14.31 -11.43
N ALA A 60 -27.82 -14.76 -11.40
CA ALA A 60 -28.81 -14.46 -12.45
C ALA A 60 -29.17 -12.97 -12.50
N SER A 61 -29.23 -12.25 -11.36
CA SER A 61 -29.41 -10.79 -11.37
C SER A 61 -28.17 -10.04 -11.85
N GLU A 62 -26.97 -10.57 -11.59
CA GLU A 62 -25.69 -10.04 -12.10
C GLU A 62 -25.48 -10.37 -13.59
N GLU A 63 -26.05 -11.46 -14.08
CA GLU A 63 -26.12 -11.82 -15.51
C GLU A 63 -27.20 -11.03 -16.24
N ALA A 64 -28.35 -10.77 -15.62
CA ALA A 64 -29.38 -9.89 -16.17
C ALA A 64 -28.87 -8.43 -16.28
N ASN A 65 -28.23 -7.92 -15.22
CA ASN A 65 -27.57 -6.61 -15.26
C ASN A 65 -26.40 -6.55 -16.24
N ARG A 66 -25.66 -7.66 -16.42
CA ARG A 66 -24.65 -7.76 -17.49
C ARG A 66 -25.29 -7.80 -18.87
N SER A 67 -26.40 -8.50 -19.08
CA SER A 67 -27.06 -8.60 -20.38
C SER A 67 -27.73 -7.30 -20.81
N GLU A 68 -28.24 -6.48 -19.88
CA GLU A 68 -28.73 -5.13 -20.17
C GLU A 68 -27.60 -4.13 -20.49
N HIS A 69 -26.36 -4.44 -20.11
CA HIS A 69 -25.17 -3.64 -20.42
C HIS A 69 -24.26 -4.26 -21.50
N SER A 70 -24.63 -5.41 -22.07
CA SER A 70 -23.81 -6.16 -23.06
C SER A 70 -24.40 -6.22 -24.46
N SER A 71 -25.46 -5.46 -24.76
CA SER A 71 -25.85 -5.16 -26.14
C SER A 71 -25.32 -3.78 -26.57
N ALA A 72 -24.01 -3.60 -26.45
CA ALA A 72 -23.28 -2.47 -27.02
C ALA A 72 -22.11 -2.97 -27.87
N THR A 73 -22.39 -3.85 -28.85
CA THR A 73 -21.66 -3.83 -30.12
C THR A 73 -22.16 -2.64 -30.94
N GLY A 74 -21.85 -1.46 -30.41
CA GLY A 74 -22.02 -0.18 -31.06
C GLY A 74 -20.81 0.64 -30.68
N THR A 75 -19.79 0.61 -31.53
CA THR A 75 -18.68 1.55 -31.54
C THR A 75 -19.24 2.95 -31.82
N GLY A 76 -19.78 3.57 -30.78
CA GLY A 76 -20.23 4.95 -30.77
C GLY A 76 -19.92 5.56 -29.42
N PRO A 77 -19.39 6.79 -29.35
CA PRO A 77 -19.16 7.44 -28.07
C PRO A 77 -20.50 7.64 -27.37
N VAL A 78 -20.66 7.03 -26.19
CA VAL A 78 -21.76 7.35 -25.28
C VAL A 78 -21.49 8.76 -24.74
N VAL A 79 -21.95 9.77 -25.48
CA VAL A 79 -21.92 11.16 -25.02
C VAL A 79 -23.13 11.35 -24.11
N SER A 80 -22.98 11.07 -22.82
CA SER A 80 -23.94 11.54 -21.82
C SER A 80 -23.86 13.08 -21.79
N ARG A 81 -24.85 13.75 -22.38
CA ARG A 81 -24.92 15.22 -22.38
C ARG A 81 -25.03 15.70 -20.93
N ILE A 82 -24.19 16.64 -20.53
CA ILE A 82 -24.18 17.23 -19.18
C ILE A 82 -25.59 17.79 -18.90
N VAL A 83 -26.28 17.25 -17.88
CA VAL A 83 -27.58 17.77 -17.41
C VAL A 83 -27.31 19.06 -16.65
N MET A 84 -27.67 20.19 -17.25
CA MET A 84 -27.43 21.52 -16.68
C MET A 84 -28.63 22.01 -15.86
N LYS A 85 -28.36 22.74 -14.78
CA LYS A 85 -29.40 23.39 -13.96
C LYS A 85 -30.04 24.56 -14.73
N HIS A 86 -31.35 24.77 -14.54
CA HIS A 86 -32.07 25.93 -15.07
C HIS A 86 -31.44 27.21 -14.50
N CYS A 87 -30.94 28.07 -15.39
CA CYS A 87 -30.40 29.37 -15.04
C CYS A 87 -31.60 30.34 -15.02
N GLY A 88 -31.76 31.19 -14.00
CA GLY A 88 -32.99 31.98 -13.74
C GLY A 88 -33.37 33.02 -14.82
N ALA A 89 -34.09 34.08 -14.46
CA ALA A 89 -34.42 35.14 -15.42
C ALA A 89 -33.14 35.92 -15.79
N GLY A 90 -32.74 35.86 -17.08
CA GLY A 90 -31.61 36.62 -17.62
C GLY A 90 -31.94 38.07 -17.93
N GLU A 91 -30.95 38.84 -18.39
CA GLU A 91 -31.13 40.22 -18.85
C GLU A 91 -31.88 40.30 -20.19
N ASP A 92 -32.41 41.49 -20.50
CA ASP A 92 -33.08 41.76 -21.78
C ASP A 92 -32.09 41.77 -22.97
N ALA A 93 -32.63 41.60 -24.18
CA ALA A 93 -31.83 41.44 -25.38
C ALA A 93 -30.92 42.65 -25.69
N ASP A 94 -31.35 43.87 -25.38
CA ASP A 94 -30.57 45.08 -25.64
C ASP A 94 -29.38 45.18 -24.68
N SER A 95 -29.57 44.77 -23.42
CA SER A 95 -28.51 44.69 -22.42
C SER A 95 -27.49 43.61 -22.78
N ILE A 96 -27.94 42.42 -23.20
CA ILE A 96 -27.06 41.34 -23.68
C ILE A 96 -26.21 41.80 -24.87
N ALA A 97 -26.79 42.46 -25.86
CA ALA A 97 -26.06 42.95 -27.04
C ALA A 97 -24.95 43.97 -26.65
N LYS A 98 -25.21 44.84 -25.67
CA LYS A 98 -24.21 45.78 -25.14
C LYS A 98 -23.04 45.06 -24.48
N HIS A 99 -23.31 44.00 -23.70
CA HIS A 99 -22.26 43.18 -23.10
C HIS A 99 -21.43 42.43 -24.15
N GLU A 100 -22.05 41.88 -25.19
CA GLU A 100 -21.36 41.23 -26.32
C GLU A 100 -20.43 42.21 -27.06
N GLU A 101 -20.92 43.40 -27.39
CA GLU A 101 -20.14 44.45 -28.06
C GLU A 101 -18.99 44.95 -27.18
N PHE A 102 -19.26 45.16 -25.89
CA PHE A 102 -18.26 45.54 -24.91
C PHE A 102 -17.12 44.51 -24.86
N MET A 103 -17.41 43.23 -24.65
CA MET A 103 -16.39 42.18 -24.56
C MET A 103 -15.56 42.09 -25.86
N THR A 104 -16.20 42.22 -27.02
CA THR A 104 -15.52 42.21 -28.32
C THR A 104 -14.52 43.36 -28.47
N LYS A 105 -14.84 44.56 -27.95
CA LYS A 105 -13.94 45.71 -27.98
C LYS A 105 -12.85 45.62 -26.90
N GLU A 106 -13.22 45.17 -25.71
CA GLU A 106 -12.35 45.14 -24.53
C GLU A 106 -11.22 44.12 -24.71
N LEU A 107 -11.52 42.91 -25.19
CA LEU A 107 -10.53 41.84 -25.39
C LEU A 107 -9.57 42.09 -26.57
N ARG A 108 -9.80 43.12 -27.39
CA ARG A 108 -8.83 43.56 -28.42
C ARG A 108 -7.73 44.45 -27.86
N LYS A 109 -7.87 44.93 -26.62
CA LYS A 109 -6.88 45.80 -25.98
C LYS A 109 -5.69 44.97 -25.51
N ALA A 110 -4.48 45.54 -25.59
CA ALA A 110 -3.28 44.91 -25.07
C ALA A 110 -3.33 44.70 -23.54
N VAL A 111 -4.01 45.61 -22.84
CA VAL A 111 -4.34 45.49 -21.42
C VAL A 111 -5.83 45.73 -21.29
N TRP A 112 -6.57 44.74 -20.81
CA TRP A 112 -8.03 44.75 -20.74
C TRP A 112 -8.53 44.56 -19.31
N ASP A 113 -9.73 45.09 -19.04
CA ASP A 113 -10.33 45.08 -17.72
C ASP A 113 -10.99 43.73 -17.41
N ARG A 114 -10.26 42.87 -16.69
CA ARG A 114 -10.72 41.52 -16.31
C ARG A 114 -12.00 41.52 -15.50
N GLU A 115 -12.18 42.51 -14.61
CA GLU A 115 -13.35 42.57 -13.74
C GLU A 115 -14.61 42.89 -14.55
N LYS A 116 -14.53 43.87 -15.45
CA LYS A 116 -15.68 44.22 -16.31
C LYS A 116 -16.05 43.14 -17.30
N VAL A 117 -15.06 42.41 -17.83
CA VAL A 117 -15.32 41.24 -18.67
C VAL A 117 -15.99 40.14 -17.87
N ARG A 118 -15.53 39.87 -16.64
CA ARG A 118 -16.17 38.89 -15.75
C ARG A 118 -17.63 39.25 -15.47
N VAL A 119 -17.92 40.49 -15.11
CA VAL A 119 -19.29 40.98 -14.89
C VAL A 119 -20.14 40.80 -16.16
N SER A 120 -19.60 41.16 -17.33
CA SER A 120 -20.31 40.96 -18.59
C SER A 120 -20.56 39.48 -18.89
N MET A 121 -19.62 38.60 -18.54
CA MET A 121 -19.76 37.16 -18.65
C MET A 121 -20.81 36.59 -17.69
N ASP A 122 -20.94 37.16 -16.49
CA ASP A 122 -21.98 36.80 -15.50
C ASP A 122 -23.38 37.22 -15.99
N CYS A 123 -23.53 38.46 -16.45
CA CYS A 123 -24.78 39.01 -17.01
C CYS A 123 -25.28 38.21 -18.23
N THR A 124 -24.35 37.80 -19.10
CA THR A 124 -24.67 37.06 -20.33
C THR A 124 -24.79 35.55 -20.16
N TYR A 125 -24.53 35.01 -18.97
CA TYR A 125 -24.46 33.57 -18.72
C TYR A 125 -25.74 32.83 -19.12
N VAL A 126 -26.91 33.31 -18.69
CA VAL A 126 -28.22 32.66 -18.96
C VAL A 126 -28.46 32.56 -20.47
N CYS A 127 -28.42 33.69 -21.19
CA CYS A 127 -28.65 33.75 -22.63
C CYS A 127 -27.61 32.91 -23.41
N ARG A 128 -26.34 33.00 -23.02
CA ARG A 128 -25.27 32.20 -23.62
C ARG A 128 -25.55 30.71 -23.48
N ARG A 129 -26.00 30.25 -22.30
CA ARG A 129 -26.30 28.84 -22.06
C ARG A 129 -27.52 28.36 -22.79
N ASP A 130 -28.59 29.15 -22.83
CA ASP A 130 -29.79 28.83 -23.60
C ASP A 130 -29.49 28.74 -25.10
N TRP A 131 -28.65 29.64 -25.62
CA TRP A 131 -28.20 29.59 -27.01
C TRP A 131 -27.36 28.35 -27.32
N ILE A 132 -26.39 28.00 -26.45
CA ILE A 132 -25.57 26.79 -26.60
C ILE A 132 -26.43 25.52 -26.50
N ALA A 133 -27.43 25.50 -25.63
CA ALA A 133 -28.30 24.35 -25.44
C ALA A 133 -29.29 24.16 -26.61
N SER A 134 -29.82 25.27 -27.15
CA SER A 134 -30.81 25.27 -28.23
C SER A 134 -30.23 24.92 -29.61
N VAL A 135 -28.97 25.27 -29.88
CA VAL A 135 -28.32 24.98 -31.17
C VAL A 135 -27.47 23.72 -31.09
N LYS A 136 -28.00 22.60 -31.61
CA LYS A 136 -27.33 21.28 -31.54
C LYS A 136 -26.02 21.19 -32.35
N THR A 137 -25.85 22.04 -33.37
CA THR A 137 -24.70 22.00 -34.31
C THR A 137 -23.67 23.10 -34.04
N LEU A 138 -23.75 23.76 -32.88
CA LEU A 138 -22.90 24.90 -32.57
C LEU A 138 -21.43 24.45 -32.35
N SER A 139 -20.49 25.14 -33.00
CA SER A 139 -19.05 24.85 -32.88
C SER A 139 -18.39 25.75 -31.84
N ALA A 140 -17.29 25.29 -31.25
CA ALA A 140 -16.52 26.11 -30.30
C ALA A 140 -16.05 27.44 -30.91
N PRO A 141 -15.56 27.52 -32.17
CA PRO A 141 -15.24 28.80 -32.81
C PRO A 141 -16.43 29.75 -32.93
N ALA A 142 -17.64 29.25 -33.22
CA ALA A 142 -18.83 30.10 -33.29
C ALA A 142 -19.22 30.65 -31.91
N ILE A 143 -19.05 29.86 -30.85
CA ILE A 143 -19.27 30.30 -29.47
C ILE A 143 -18.26 31.38 -29.09
N ILE A 144 -16.98 31.14 -29.35
CA ILE A 144 -15.89 32.09 -29.04
C ILE A 144 -16.04 33.36 -29.88
N GLN A 145 -16.50 33.28 -31.13
CA GLN A 145 -16.75 34.46 -31.94
C GLN A 145 -17.78 35.41 -31.30
N ARG A 146 -18.84 34.85 -30.70
CA ARG A 146 -19.89 35.62 -30.03
C ARG A 146 -19.51 36.02 -28.61
N PHE A 147 -18.84 35.13 -27.88
CA PHE A 147 -18.39 35.33 -26.51
C PHE A 147 -16.86 35.15 -26.43
N PRO A 148 -16.09 36.16 -26.88
CA PRO A 148 -14.63 36.04 -27.05
C PRO A 148 -13.88 35.72 -25.77
N ALA A 149 -14.43 36.09 -24.61
CA ALA A 149 -13.82 35.79 -23.31
C ALA A 149 -13.69 34.27 -23.07
N LEU A 150 -14.53 33.42 -23.69
CA LEU A 150 -14.40 31.96 -23.60
C LEU A 150 -13.18 31.40 -24.34
N GLY A 151 -12.43 32.23 -25.07
CA GLY A 151 -11.09 31.88 -25.55
C GLY A 151 -10.02 31.89 -24.45
N GLU A 152 -10.31 32.51 -23.30
CA GLU A 152 -9.37 32.63 -22.17
C GLU A 152 -9.58 31.50 -21.15
N THR A 153 -8.48 30.87 -20.73
CA THR A 153 -8.49 29.74 -19.78
C THR A 153 -9.24 30.06 -18.47
N GLU A 154 -9.04 31.25 -17.91
CA GLU A 154 -9.68 31.67 -16.66
C GLU A 154 -11.21 31.77 -16.78
N GLU A 155 -11.71 32.21 -17.93
CA GLU A 155 -13.14 32.28 -18.17
C GLU A 155 -13.75 30.91 -18.46
N ILE A 156 -12.98 29.95 -18.98
CA ILE A 156 -13.44 28.55 -19.06
C ILE A 156 -13.67 27.97 -17.65
N TYR A 157 -12.75 28.21 -16.71
CA TYR A 157 -12.94 27.80 -15.31
C TYR A 157 -14.09 28.54 -14.64
N SER A 158 -14.19 29.85 -14.85
CA SER A 158 -15.29 30.67 -14.32
C SER A 158 -16.63 30.22 -14.88
N GLU A 159 -16.67 29.84 -16.16
CA GLU A 159 -17.87 29.34 -16.81
C GLU A 159 -18.28 27.95 -16.29
N PHE A 160 -17.32 27.07 -15.96
CA PHE A 160 -17.59 25.83 -15.21
C PHE A 160 -18.17 26.14 -13.82
N ARG A 161 -17.61 27.13 -13.12
CA ARG A 161 -18.07 27.57 -11.80
C ARG A 161 -19.49 28.12 -11.86
N ARG A 162 -19.84 28.93 -12.88
CA ARG A 162 -21.22 29.40 -13.11
C ARG A 162 -22.19 28.23 -13.30
N ALA A 163 -21.78 27.20 -14.07
CA ALA A 163 -22.62 26.05 -14.37
C ALA A 163 -22.82 25.08 -13.20
N THR A 164 -21.81 24.91 -12.35
CA THR A 164 -21.80 23.87 -11.31
C THR A 164 -21.91 24.43 -9.90
N GLY A 165 -21.65 25.72 -9.72
CA GLY A 165 -21.45 26.37 -8.42
C GLY A 165 -20.14 25.98 -7.73
N LYS A 166 -19.22 25.32 -8.45
CA LYS A 166 -18.00 24.71 -7.89
C LYS A 166 -16.75 25.22 -8.57
N ASP A 167 -15.69 25.43 -7.80
CA ASP A 167 -14.37 25.61 -8.36
C ASP A 167 -13.75 24.25 -8.72
N ALA A 168 -13.45 24.03 -10.00
CA ALA A 168 -12.95 22.73 -10.47
C ALA A 168 -11.59 22.36 -9.85
N GLN A 169 -10.69 23.33 -9.71
CA GLN A 169 -9.33 23.09 -9.24
C GLN A 169 -9.31 22.83 -7.74
N GLU A 170 -10.02 23.66 -6.95
CA GLU A 170 -10.16 23.51 -5.51
C GLU A 170 -10.88 22.22 -5.15
N GLU A 171 -11.99 21.90 -5.83
CA GLU A 171 -12.76 20.68 -5.54
C GLU A 171 -11.99 19.41 -5.90
N LEU A 172 -11.28 19.40 -7.04
CA LEU A 172 -10.45 18.25 -7.43
C LEU A 172 -9.26 18.08 -6.49
N SER A 173 -8.56 19.17 -6.17
CA SER A 173 -7.43 19.14 -5.23
C SER A 173 -7.89 18.71 -3.84
N GLY A 174 -9.00 19.27 -3.35
CA GLY A 174 -9.60 18.91 -2.08
C GLY A 174 -10.11 17.47 -2.06
N PHE A 175 -10.63 16.95 -3.17
CA PHE A 175 -10.96 15.53 -3.30
C PHE A 175 -9.71 14.66 -3.19
N LEU A 176 -8.67 14.95 -3.98
CA LEU A 176 -7.42 14.19 -3.97
C LEU A 176 -6.77 14.22 -2.60
N MET A 177 -6.71 15.37 -1.92
CA MET A 177 -6.16 15.45 -0.56
C MET A 177 -6.95 14.62 0.45
N ARG A 178 -8.29 14.63 0.38
CA ARG A 178 -9.14 13.85 1.30
C ARG A 178 -9.14 12.36 1.02
N LYS A 179 -8.90 11.96 -0.23
CA LYS A 179 -9.02 10.56 -0.69
C LYS A 179 -7.72 9.93 -1.11
N ARG A 180 -6.59 10.64 -1.02
CA ARG A 180 -5.26 10.18 -1.43
C ARG A 180 -4.97 8.80 -0.87
N ASP A 181 -5.01 8.67 0.45
CA ASP A 181 -4.59 7.45 1.13
C ASP A 181 -5.52 6.28 0.75
N THR A 182 -6.84 6.51 0.72
CA THR A 182 -7.82 5.51 0.25
C THR A 182 -7.61 5.11 -1.21
N LEU A 183 -7.26 6.05 -2.10
CA LEU A 183 -6.98 5.74 -3.50
C LEU A 183 -5.71 4.89 -3.64
N TYR A 184 -4.65 5.22 -2.88
CA TYR A 184 -3.44 4.41 -2.84
C TYR A 184 -3.71 3.01 -2.29
N GLU A 185 -4.49 2.88 -1.21
CA GLU A 185 -4.92 1.59 -0.68
C GLU A 185 -5.69 0.78 -1.73
N LEU A 186 -6.62 1.40 -2.47
CA LEU A 186 -7.36 0.74 -3.54
C LEU A 186 -6.45 0.28 -4.69
N PHE A 187 -5.44 1.09 -5.06
CA PHE A 187 -4.48 0.73 -6.08
C PHE A 187 -3.61 -0.46 -5.64
N GLN A 188 -3.13 -0.44 -4.40
CA GLN A 188 -2.35 -1.54 -3.81
C GLN A 188 -3.19 -2.81 -3.67
N GLU A 189 -4.44 -2.70 -3.22
CA GLU A 189 -5.36 -3.82 -3.09
C GLU A 189 -5.61 -4.49 -4.44
N LYS A 190 -5.76 -3.71 -5.51
CA LYS A 190 -5.94 -4.25 -6.86
C LYS A 190 -4.72 -5.08 -7.31
N VAL A 191 -3.51 -4.61 -7.03
CA VAL A 191 -2.27 -5.35 -7.31
C VAL A 191 -2.23 -6.63 -6.48
N ARG A 192 -2.50 -6.52 -5.17
CA ARG A 192 -2.50 -7.64 -4.23
C ARG A 192 -3.47 -8.75 -4.66
N VAL A 193 -4.73 -8.40 -4.94
CA VAL A 193 -5.74 -9.36 -5.41
C VAL A 193 -5.31 -10.03 -6.71
N SER A 194 -4.76 -9.26 -7.65
CA SER A 194 -4.26 -9.84 -8.91
C SER A 194 -3.11 -10.81 -8.66
N MET A 195 -2.17 -10.48 -7.77
CA MET A 195 -1.02 -11.31 -7.43
C MET A 195 -1.43 -12.57 -6.65
N ASP A 196 -2.43 -12.48 -5.77
CA ASP A 196 -3.01 -13.59 -5.03
C ASP A 196 -3.72 -14.57 -5.99
N CYS A 197 -4.60 -14.06 -6.87
CA CYS A 197 -5.35 -14.90 -7.81
C CYS A 197 -4.46 -15.61 -8.84
N THR A 198 -3.28 -15.05 -9.14
CA THR A 198 -2.35 -15.61 -10.13
C THR A 198 -1.21 -16.42 -9.50
N TYR A 199 -1.13 -16.49 -8.17
CA TYR A 199 0.00 -17.10 -7.46
C TYR A 199 0.30 -18.53 -7.90
N VAL A 200 -0.70 -19.43 -7.93
CA VAL A 200 -0.51 -20.85 -8.27
C VAL A 200 0.07 -20.98 -9.70
N CYS A 201 -0.58 -20.38 -10.68
CA CYS A 201 -0.13 -20.42 -12.08
C CYS A 201 1.25 -19.78 -12.27
N ARG A 202 1.53 -18.69 -11.55
CA ARG A 202 2.85 -18.03 -11.57
C ARG A 202 3.93 -18.95 -11.02
N ARG A 203 3.69 -19.60 -9.88
CA ARG A 203 4.65 -20.54 -9.27
C ARG A 203 4.92 -21.75 -10.17
N ASP A 204 3.88 -22.33 -10.75
CA ASP A 204 4.03 -23.44 -11.69
C ASP A 204 4.86 -23.03 -12.91
N TRP A 205 4.58 -21.84 -13.47
CA TRP A 205 5.35 -21.32 -14.59
C TRP A 205 6.82 -21.09 -14.22
N ILE A 206 7.11 -20.43 -13.09
CA ILE A 206 8.48 -20.19 -12.61
C ILE A 206 9.22 -21.52 -12.40
N ALA A 207 8.58 -22.51 -11.78
CA ALA A 207 9.19 -23.81 -11.52
C ALA A 207 9.38 -24.66 -12.80
N SER A 208 8.50 -24.50 -13.79
CA SER A 208 8.55 -25.26 -15.04
C SER A 208 9.73 -24.88 -15.95
N VAL A 209 10.22 -23.64 -15.84
CA VAL A 209 11.29 -23.12 -16.70
C VAL A 209 12.62 -23.09 -15.95
N LYS A 210 13.43 -24.13 -16.14
CA LYS A 210 14.70 -24.34 -15.42
C LYS A 210 15.74 -23.22 -15.59
N THR A 211 15.66 -22.44 -16.67
CA THR A 211 16.64 -21.39 -17.03
C THR A 211 16.09 -19.98 -16.89
N LEU A 212 14.98 -19.80 -16.19
CA LEU A 212 14.31 -18.51 -16.09
C LEU A 212 15.12 -17.56 -15.18
N SER A 213 15.46 -16.39 -15.69
CA SER A 213 16.16 -15.36 -14.92
C SER A 213 15.17 -14.48 -14.15
N ALA A 214 15.59 -13.91 -13.03
CA ALA A 214 14.75 -12.97 -12.29
C ALA A 214 14.27 -11.76 -13.12
N PRO A 215 15.11 -11.14 -13.99
CA PRO A 215 14.62 -10.11 -14.92
C PRO A 215 13.49 -10.58 -15.84
N ALA A 216 13.52 -11.83 -16.34
CA ALA A 216 12.43 -12.38 -17.15
C ALA A 216 11.15 -12.61 -16.34
N ILE A 217 11.29 -13.02 -15.06
CA ILE A 217 10.14 -13.13 -14.14
C ILE A 217 9.51 -11.76 -13.91
N ILE A 218 10.33 -10.74 -13.63
CA ILE A 218 9.86 -9.39 -13.33
C ILE A 218 9.27 -8.71 -14.58
N GLN A 219 9.83 -8.95 -15.77
CA GLN A 219 9.22 -8.47 -17.01
C GLN A 219 7.79 -8.99 -17.19
N ARG A 220 7.53 -10.25 -16.82
CA ARG A 220 6.19 -10.85 -16.89
C ARG A 220 5.31 -10.46 -15.70
N PHE A 221 5.89 -10.29 -14.52
CA PHE A 221 5.21 -9.93 -13.27
C PHE A 221 5.89 -8.71 -12.64
N PRO A 222 5.62 -7.49 -13.15
CA PRO A 222 6.34 -6.27 -12.74
C PRO A 222 6.26 -5.97 -11.25
N ALA A 223 5.18 -6.38 -10.58
CA ALA A 223 5.04 -6.21 -9.15
C ALA A 223 6.17 -6.89 -8.35
N LEU A 224 6.74 -8.00 -8.83
CA LEU A 224 7.90 -8.65 -8.19
C LEU A 224 9.21 -7.84 -8.31
N GLY A 225 9.19 -6.69 -9.01
CA GLY A 225 10.25 -5.69 -8.96
C GLY A 225 10.20 -4.81 -7.71
N GLU A 226 9.13 -4.89 -6.90
CA GLU A 226 8.97 -4.14 -5.65
C GLU A 226 9.30 -5.02 -4.44
N THR A 227 10.06 -4.47 -3.48
CA THR A 227 10.50 -5.16 -2.26
C THR A 227 9.32 -5.76 -1.48
N GLU A 228 8.23 -5.01 -1.31
CA GLU A 228 7.03 -5.44 -0.58
C GLU A 228 6.35 -6.65 -1.20
N GLU A 229 6.36 -6.73 -2.54
CA GLU A 229 5.74 -7.84 -3.24
C GLU A 229 6.63 -9.08 -3.19
N ILE A 230 7.96 -8.94 -3.12
CA ILE A 230 8.88 -10.07 -2.87
C ILE A 230 8.60 -10.69 -1.50
N TYR A 231 8.41 -9.87 -0.46
CA TYR A 231 7.98 -10.36 0.86
C TYR A 231 6.60 -11.01 0.81
N SER A 232 5.66 -10.42 0.09
CA SER A 232 4.31 -10.97 -0.07
C SER A 232 4.32 -12.31 -0.81
N GLU A 233 5.16 -12.47 -1.84
CA GLU A 233 5.32 -13.71 -2.58
C GLU A 233 5.91 -14.82 -1.70
N PHE A 234 6.89 -14.49 -0.86
CA PHE A 234 7.41 -15.40 0.16
C PHE A 234 6.32 -15.80 1.16
N ARG A 235 5.51 -14.85 1.63
CA ARG A 235 4.40 -15.11 2.56
C ARG A 235 3.34 -16.02 1.94
N ARG A 236 3.01 -15.84 0.65
CA ARG A 236 2.11 -16.75 -0.08
C ARG A 236 2.68 -18.16 -0.17
N ALA A 237 3.99 -18.29 -0.35
CA ALA A 237 4.65 -19.59 -0.49
C ALA A 237 4.80 -20.35 0.83
N THR A 238 5.01 -19.64 1.93
CA THR A 238 5.45 -20.26 3.20
C THR A 238 4.42 -20.10 4.31
N GLY A 239 3.50 -19.16 4.19
CA GLY A 239 2.61 -18.73 5.28
C GLY A 239 3.27 -17.86 6.34
N ASN A 240 4.57 -17.54 6.21
CA ASN A 240 5.35 -16.82 7.21
C ASN A 240 5.76 -15.43 6.72
N ASP A 241 5.89 -14.50 7.65
CA ASP A 241 6.51 -13.20 7.41
C ASP A 241 8.01 -13.28 7.73
N ALA A 242 8.88 -13.17 6.71
CA ALA A 242 10.31 -13.32 6.91
C ALA A 242 10.91 -12.27 7.84
N GLN A 243 10.43 -11.02 7.80
CA GLN A 243 10.99 -9.93 8.61
C GLN A 243 10.57 -10.06 10.07
N GLU A 244 9.29 -10.32 10.31
CA GLU A 244 8.73 -10.51 11.65
C GLU A 244 9.32 -11.76 12.31
N GLU A 245 9.35 -12.90 11.60
CA GLU A 245 9.87 -14.15 12.14
C GLU A 245 11.38 -14.11 12.38
N LEU A 246 12.16 -13.50 11.47
CA LEU A 246 13.61 -13.33 11.68
C LEU A 246 13.87 -12.41 12.87
N SER A 247 13.18 -11.27 12.96
CA SER A 247 13.31 -10.34 14.09
C SER A 247 12.94 -11.03 15.41
N GLY A 248 11.81 -11.74 15.43
CA GLY A 248 11.35 -12.48 16.60
C GLY A 248 12.31 -13.60 17.00
N PHE A 249 12.91 -14.32 16.05
CA PHE A 249 13.93 -15.33 16.32
C PHE A 249 15.17 -14.71 16.96
N LEU A 250 15.74 -13.66 16.34
CA LEU A 250 16.96 -13.01 16.82
C LEU A 250 16.77 -12.45 18.23
N MET A 251 15.64 -11.79 18.49
CA MET A 251 15.30 -11.28 19.82
C MET A 251 15.19 -12.41 20.86
N ARG A 252 14.46 -13.49 20.55
CA ARG A 252 14.21 -14.60 21.50
C ARG A 252 15.46 -15.44 21.78
N LYS A 253 16.34 -15.59 20.80
CA LYS A 253 17.51 -16.49 20.86
C LYS A 253 18.84 -15.75 20.97
N ARG A 254 18.83 -14.43 21.14
CA ARG A 254 20.03 -13.58 21.24
C ARG A 254 21.05 -14.13 22.22
N ASP A 255 20.65 -14.33 23.47
CA ASP A 255 21.58 -14.71 24.54
C ASP A 255 22.16 -16.11 24.29
N THR A 256 21.33 -17.05 23.82
CA THR A 256 21.76 -18.39 23.41
C THR A 256 22.74 -18.36 22.24
N LEU A 257 22.48 -17.54 21.22
CA LEU A 257 23.38 -17.37 20.07
C LEU A 257 24.73 -16.83 20.52
N TYR A 258 24.76 -15.79 21.37
CA TYR A 258 26.00 -15.21 21.86
C TYR A 258 26.78 -16.14 22.80
N GLU A 259 26.09 -16.93 23.63
CA GLU A 259 26.74 -17.98 24.42
C GLU A 259 27.43 -19.01 23.50
N LEU A 260 26.77 -19.43 22.42
CA LEU A 260 27.37 -20.35 21.44
C LEU A 260 28.54 -19.70 20.69
N PHE A 261 28.42 -18.43 20.30
CA PHE A 261 29.52 -17.70 19.68
C PHE A 261 30.73 -17.62 20.61
N GLN A 262 30.52 -17.38 21.91
CA GLN A 262 31.60 -17.33 22.91
C GLN A 262 32.25 -18.70 23.15
N ARG A 263 31.48 -19.80 23.08
CA ARG A 263 32.03 -21.16 23.21
C ARG A 263 32.85 -21.57 21.98
N SER A 264 32.51 -21.05 20.80
CA SER A 264 33.19 -21.35 19.54
C SER A 264 34.52 -20.60 19.37
N THR A 265 35.61 -21.33 19.08
CA THR A 265 36.94 -20.73 18.88
C THR A 265 37.02 -19.80 17.66
N VAL A 266 36.22 -20.06 16.62
CA VAL A 266 36.21 -19.28 15.36
C VAL A 266 35.29 -18.05 15.42
N ALA A 267 34.27 -18.07 16.28
CA ALA A 267 33.29 -16.99 16.39
C ALA A 267 33.54 -16.06 17.59
N ARG A 268 34.18 -16.57 18.67
CA ARG A 268 34.36 -15.88 19.96
C ARG A 268 34.92 -14.47 19.82
N ARG A 269 35.98 -14.30 19.03
CA ARG A 269 36.64 -12.99 18.90
C ARG A 269 35.69 -11.96 18.29
N GLN A 270 35.03 -12.29 17.18
CA GLN A 270 34.12 -11.38 16.48
C GLN A 270 32.90 -11.06 17.35
N ALA A 271 32.30 -12.06 18.00
CA ALA A 271 31.19 -11.83 18.92
C ALA A 271 31.57 -10.94 20.10
N GLY A 272 32.77 -11.13 20.69
CA GLY A 272 33.27 -10.29 21.77
C GLY A 272 33.49 -8.83 21.35
N HIS A 273 33.97 -8.58 20.13
CA HIS A 273 34.08 -7.22 19.59
C HIS A 273 32.70 -6.57 19.39
N LEU A 274 31.71 -7.32 18.89
CA LEU A 274 30.34 -6.81 18.69
C LEU A 274 29.64 -6.48 20.01
N LEU A 275 29.76 -7.33 21.03
CA LEU A 275 29.18 -7.06 22.35
C LEU A 275 29.78 -5.80 22.99
N LYS A 276 31.11 -5.65 22.93
CA LYS A 276 31.80 -4.44 23.42
C LYS A 276 31.41 -3.18 22.65
N ALA A 277 31.24 -3.30 21.32
CA ALA A 277 30.78 -2.17 20.52
C ALA A 277 29.35 -1.75 20.89
N ALA A 278 28.47 -2.71 21.19
CA ALA A 278 27.11 -2.44 21.61
C ALA A 278 27.05 -1.65 22.93
N GLU A 279 27.93 -1.92 23.89
CA GLU A 279 27.99 -1.21 25.19
C GLU A 279 28.16 0.31 25.06
N ALA A 280 28.73 0.80 23.94
CA ALA A 280 28.94 2.22 23.69
C ALA A 280 27.73 2.92 23.03
N LEU A 281 26.67 2.18 22.70
CA LEU A 281 25.48 2.70 22.01
C LEU A 281 24.39 3.13 22.99
N ASN A 282 23.35 3.82 22.49
CA ASN A 282 22.16 4.13 23.28
C ASN A 282 21.34 2.87 23.59
N GLU A 283 20.37 2.95 24.52
CA GLU A 283 19.60 1.79 24.99
C GLU A 283 18.84 1.04 23.87
N MET A 284 18.33 1.77 22.86
CA MET A 284 17.61 1.17 21.74
C MET A 284 18.58 0.40 20.83
N ASP A 285 19.69 1.01 20.49
CA ASP A 285 20.72 0.44 19.62
C ASP A 285 21.49 -0.68 20.32
N GLN A 286 21.63 -0.63 21.65
CA GLN A 286 22.17 -1.74 22.46
C GLN A 286 21.38 -3.04 22.28
N GLN A 287 20.08 -2.97 21.93
CA GLN A 287 19.25 -4.14 21.68
C GLN A 287 19.33 -4.60 20.23
N GLU A 288 19.22 -3.68 19.26
CA GLU A 288 19.21 -4.05 17.82
C GLU A 288 20.59 -4.41 17.28
N PHE A 289 21.64 -3.70 17.71
CA PHE A 289 22.99 -3.89 17.18
C PHE A 289 23.50 -5.34 17.36
N PRO A 290 23.34 -6.00 18.53
CA PRO A 290 23.69 -7.41 18.67
C PRO A 290 22.83 -8.35 17.81
N ASN A 291 21.56 -8.04 17.58
CA ASN A 291 20.70 -8.88 16.74
C ASN A 291 21.19 -8.88 15.30
N SER A 292 21.42 -7.71 14.72
CA SER A 292 22.00 -7.59 13.39
C SER A 292 23.43 -8.13 13.34
N GLY A 293 24.23 -7.89 14.38
CA GLY A 293 25.59 -8.41 14.50
C GLY A 293 25.67 -9.94 14.54
N SER A 294 24.67 -10.62 15.11
CA SER A 294 24.60 -12.08 15.12
C SER A 294 24.57 -12.67 13.70
N LEU A 295 23.99 -11.97 12.73
CA LEU A 295 23.94 -12.39 11.32
C LEU A 295 25.32 -12.35 10.64
N LEU A 296 26.29 -11.60 11.18
CA LEU A 296 27.67 -11.60 10.72
C LEU A 296 28.53 -12.70 11.35
N VAL A 297 28.16 -13.15 12.54
CA VAL A 297 28.92 -14.17 13.28
C VAL A 297 28.41 -15.57 12.98
N LEU A 298 27.10 -15.71 12.79
CA LEU A 298 26.41 -16.98 12.52
C LEU A 298 27.07 -17.81 11.41
N PRO A 299 27.48 -17.24 10.25
CA PRO A 299 28.12 -18.01 9.19
C PRO A 299 29.36 -18.78 9.69
N ARG A 300 30.16 -18.19 10.60
CA ARG A 300 31.34 -18.85 11.14
C ARG A 300 31.01 -20.08 11.98
N LEU A 301 29.90 -20.07 12.73
CA LEU A 301 29.42 -21.28 13.42
C LEU A 301 29.02 -22.37 12.44
N LEU A 302 28.51 -21.97 11.27
CA LEU A 302 28.01 -22.83 10.22
C LEU A 302 29.07 -23.19 9.18
N ARG A 303 30.35 -22.91 9.46
CA ARG A 303 31.52 -23.16 8.60
C ARG A 303 31.44 -22.44 7.24
N GLU A 304 30.91 -21.22 7.25
CA GLU A 304 30.80 -20.31 6.11
C GLU A 304 31.42 -18.94 6.46
N ASN A 305 31.68 -18.12 5.45
CA ASN A 305 32.14 -16.74 5.64
C ASN A 305 31.05 -15.76 5.20
N ALA A 306 30.71 -14.80 6.06
CA ALA A 306 29.75 -13.74 5.76
C ALA A 306 30.17 -12.92 4.53
N GLU A 307 31.48 -12.74 4.34
CA GLU A 307 32.06 -11.99 3.21
C GLU A 307 31.83 -12.66 1.85
N ASP A 308 31.33 -13.89 1.80
CA ASP A 308 31.00 -14.57 0.55
C ASP A 308 29.66 -14.08 -0.05
N PHE A 309 28.80 -13.48 0.77
CA PHE A 309 27.47 -13.00 0.36
C PHE A 309 27.08 -11.64 0.95
N ILE A 310 27.95 -11.03 1.77
CA ILE A 310 27.87 -9.64 2.23
C ILE A 310 29.14 -8.93 1.79
N LYS A 311 29.00 -8.04 0.80
CA LYS A 311 30.12 -7.39 0.10
C LYS A 311 30.08 -5.89 0.33
N LYS A 312 31.25 -5.29 0.54
CA LYS A 312 31.37 -3.84 0.42
C LYS A 312 31.24 -3.48 -1.05
N LEU A 313 30.58 -2.36 -1.35
CA LEU A 313 30.39 -1.89 -2.72
C LEU A 313 31.74 -1.73 -3.42
N ASP A 314 31.96 -2.59 -4.41
CA ASP A 314 33.04 -2.49 -5.39
C ASP A 314 32.41 -2.61 -6.78
N THR A 315 32.68 -1.63 -7.65
CA THR A 315 32.12 -1.58 -9.01
C THR A 315 32.82 -2.52 -9.98
N ALA A 316 33.98 -3.09 -9.61
CA ALA A 316 34.77 -3.97 -10.47
C ALA A 316 34.53 -5.46 -10.21
N GLU A 317 33.88 -5.84 -9.10
CA GLU A 317 33.71 -7.25 -8.71
C GLU A 317 32.36 -7.80 -9.16
N GLN A 318 32.38 -8.97 -9.81
CA GLN A 318 31.18 -9.72 -10.15
C GLN A 318 30.88 -10.72 -9.04
N HIS A 319 29.65 -10.68 -8.51
CA HIS A 319 29.23 -11.54 -7.40
C HIS A 319 28.19 -12.57 -7.83
N ALA A 320 28.09 -13.67 -7.07
CA ALA A 320 26.96 -14.57 -7.17
C ALA A 320 25.70 -13.90 -6.59
N TYR A 321 24.53 -14.15 -7.20
CA TYR A 321 23.27 -13.51 -6.83
C TYR A 321 22.26 -14.48 -6.20
N PRO A 322 21.37 -14.00 -5.30
CA PRO A 322 21.36 -12.66 -4.71
C PRO A 322 22.56 -12.42 -3.77
N THR A 323 22.98 -11.17 -3.61
CA THR A 323 24.10 -10.79 -2.71
C THR A 323 23.77 -9.49 -1.98
N ILE A 324 24.25 -9.32 -0.75
CA ILE A 324 24.08 -8.09 0.02
C ILE A 324 25.27 -7.18 -0.26
N ILE A 325 25.00 -5.92 -0.59
CA ILE A 325 26.00 -4.89 -0.82
C ILE A 325 25.79 -3.73 0.15
N TYR A 326 26.88 -3.25 0.75
CA TYR A 326 26.84 -2.12 1.67
C TYR A 326 27.92 -1.08 1.37
N THR A 327 27.73 0.14 1.88
CA THR A 327 28.71 1.23 1.77
C THR A 327 29.30 1.62 3.13
N GLY A 328 30.41 2.35 3.15
CA GLY A 328 31.03 2.81 4.40
C GLY A 328 32.02 1.82 5.02
N VAL A 329 32.21 1.90 6.34
CA VAL A 329 33.25 1.13 7.06
C VAL A 329 32.78 -0.28 7.34
N ASP A 330 31.58 -0.43 7.94
CA ASP A 330 30.97 -1.71 8.24
C ASP A 330 29.48 -1.72 7.84
N VAL A 331 28.94 -2.92 7.70
CA VAL A 331 27.55 -3.14 7.24
C VAL A 331 26.51 -2.82 8.33
N LEU A 332 26.89 -2.86 9.61
CA LEU A 332 25.95 -2.60 10.71
C LEU A 332 25.70 -1.11 10.89
N SER A 333 26.70 -0.27 10.60
CA SER A 333 26.60 1.19 10.63
C SER A 333 26.36 1.81 9.23
N SER A 334 26.10 0.99 8.21
CA SER A 334 26.01 1.47 6.84
C SER A 334 24.74 2.27 6.61
N ALA A 335 24.87 3.46 6.00
CA ALA A 335 23.72 4.26 5.59
C ALA A 335 22.97 3.66 4.38
N VAL A 336 23.63 2.79 3.61
CA VAL A 336 23.06 2.17 2.42
C VAL A 336 23.39 0.69 2.41
N VAL A 337 22.36 -0.13 2.59
CA VAL A 337 22.40 -1.57 2.42
C VAL A 337 21.46 -1.95 1.27
N GLN A 338 21.93 -2.78 0.35
CA GLN A 338 21.18 -3.21 -0.81
C GLN A 338 21.28 -4.72 -1.00
N VAL A 339 20.24 -5.34 -1.54
CA VAL A 339 20.33 -6.70 -2.08
C VAL A 339 20.38 -6.61 -3.59
N LYS A 340 21.45 -7.11 -4.20
CA LYS A 340 21.62 -7.13 -5.66
C LYS A 340 21.24 -8.47 -6.26
N MET A 341 20.67 -8.39 -7.47
CA MET A 341 20.31 -9.53 -8.29
C MET A 341 20.49 -9.20 -9.78
N GLY A 342 21.60 -9.62 -10.36
CA GLY A 342 21.98 -9.14 -11.70
C GLY A 342 22.15 -7.62 -11.68
N ASP A 343 21.49 -6.95 -12.63
CA ASP A 343 21.50 -5.49 -12.75
C ASP A 343 20.50 -4.78 -11.82
N MET A 344 19.72 -5.56 -11.04
CA MET A 344 18.74 -5.01 -10.10
C MET A 344 19.35 -4.82 -8.72
N SER A 345 18.93 -3.76 -8.03
CA SER A 345 19.33 -3.44 -6.66
C SER A 345 18.13 -3.00 -5.84
N PHE A 346 17.97 -3.58 -4.66
CA PHE A 346 16.86 -3.29 -3.75
C PHE A 346 17.41 -2.70 -2.47
N THR A 347 17.12 -1.44 -2.20
CA THR A 347 17.60 -0.74 -1.01
C THR A 347 16.75 -1.10 0.21
N VAL A 348 17.42 -1.39 1.32
CA VAL A 348 16.84 -1.72 2.62
C VAL A 348 17.55 -0.94 3.73
N THR A 349 16.97 -0.89 4.92
CA THR A 349 17.46 -0.01 5.99
C THR A 349 18.48 -0.68 6.92
N SER A 350 18.57 -2.01 6.91
CA SER A 350 19.42 -2.77 7.83
C SER A 350 19.93 -4.08 7.24
N LEU A 351 20.99 -4.63 7.83
CA LEU A 351 21.48 -5.97 7.51
C LEU A 351 20.41 -7.05 7.73
N LYS A 352 19.60 -6.90 8.78
CA LYS A 352 18.51 -7.84 9.09
C LYS A 352 17.49 -7.88 7.95
N GLU A 353 17.04 -6.72 7.47
CA GLU A 353 16.15 -6.62 6.31
C GLU A 353 16.81 -7.17 5.04
N ALA A 354 18.10 -6.91 4.84
CA ALA A 354 18.83 -7.43 3.70
C ALA A 354 18.89 -8.97 3.69
N MET A 355 19.14 -9.59 4.85
CA MET A 355 19.12 -11.05 4.99
C MET A 355 17.72 -11.63 4.77
N ALA A 356 16.68 -11.00 5.32
CA ALA A 356 15.30 -11.40 5.08
C ALA A 356 14.93 -11.31 3.60
N LEU A 357 15.29 -10.20 2.93
CA LEU A 357 15.03 -9.99 1.52
C LEU A 357 15.80 -10.98 0.64
N MET A 358 17.08 -11.22 0.91
CA MET A 358 17.88 -12.23 0.20
C MET A 358 17.25 -13.62 0.29
N LEU A 359 16.73 -13.99 1.47
CA LEU A 359 15.98 -15.24 1.65
C LEU A 359 14.69 -15.26 0.84
N CYS A 360 13.89 -14.18 0.90
CA CYS A 360 12.63 -14.06 0.16
C CYS A 360 12.84 -14.11 -1.35
N MET A 361 13.90 -13.49 -1.85
CA MET A 361 14.31 -13.51 -3.24
C MET A 361 14.57 -14.93 -3.75
N CYS A 362 15.27 -15.76 -2.96
CA CYS A 362 15.50 -17.15 -3.33
C CYS A 362 14.19 -17.92 -3.53
N TRP A 363 13.18 -17.64 -2.71
CA TRP A 363 11.86 -18.25 -2.84
C TRP A 363 11.06 -17.66 -4.00
N ALA A 364 10.93 -16.34 -4.06
CA ALA A 364 10.14 -15.61 -5.05
C ALA A 364 10.60 -15.93 -6.49
N PHE A 365 11.91 -16.05 -6.71
CA PHE A 365 12.50 -16.31 -8.02
C PHE A 365 12.98 -17.75 -8.23
N HIS A 366 12.70 -18.65 -7.29
CA HIS A 366 13.09 -20.07 -7.37
C HIS A 366 14.62 -20.26 -7.56
N ILE A 367 15.42 -19.48 -6.82
CA ILE A 367 16.88 -19.53 -6.85
C ILE A 367 17.36 -20.50 -5.76
N ASN A 368 18.27 -21.39 -6.14
CA ASN A 368 18.94 -22.28 -5.17
C ASN A 368 19.93 -21.48 -4.33
N TYR A 369 20.04 -21.82 -3.04
CA TYR A 369 21.09 -21.25 -2.19
C TYR A 369 22.48 -21.57 -2.75
N THR A 370 23.33 -20.55 -2.80
CA THR A 370 24.72 -20.70 -3.21
C THR A 370 25.46 -21.60 -2.21
N PRO A 371 26.46 -22.39 -2.64
CA PRO A 371 27.20 -23.28 -1.73
C PRO A 371 27.88 -22.56 -0.56
N SER A 372 28.26 -21.28 -0.73
CA SER A 372 28.92 -20.45 0.27
C SER A 372 27.97 -19.87 1.33
N ALA A 373 26.66 -19.82 1.05
CA ALA A 373 25.64 -19.33 1.98
C ALA A 373 24.61 -20.40 2.36
N PHE A 374 24.79 -21.64 1.89
CA PHE A 374 23.78 -22.70 2.00
C PHE A 374 23.42 -23.01 3.45
N ASN A 375 24.42 -23.20 4.33
CA ASN A 375 24.20 -23.54 5.72
C ASN A 375 23.56 -22.36 6.46
N THR A 376 24.00 -21.14 6.20
CA THR A 376 23.45 -19.92 6.80
C THR A 376 21.99 -19.71 6.39
N LEU A 377 21.68 -19.74 5.09
CA LEU A 377 20.32 -19.53 4.61
C LEU A 377 19.38 -20.68 5.00
N SER A 378 19.84 -21.94 4.96
CA SER A 378 19.03 -23.07 5.42
C SER A 378 18.81 -23.09 6.94
N PHE A 379 19.78 -22.63 7.73
CA PHE A 379 19.59 -22.39 9.16
C PHE A 379 18.53 -21.32 9.40
N LEU A 380 18.62 -20.18 8.71
CA LEU A 380 17.68 -19.07 8.86
C LEU A 380 16.27 -19.45 8.38
N GLU A 381 16.15 -20.17 7.27
CA GLU A 381 14.89 -20.76 6.79
C GLU A 381 14.22 -21.59 7.91
N TYR A 382 14.98 -22.48 8.55
CA TYR A 382 14.47 -23.29 9.64
C TYR A 382 14.13 -22.45 10.89
N ALA A 383 14.95 -21.45 11.20
CA ALA A 383 14.76 -20.57 12.35
C ALA A 383 13.47 -19.74 12.26
N ILE A 384 13.03 -19.41 11.05
CA ILE A 384 11.76 -18.72 10.78
C ILE A 384 10.59 -19.69 10.48
N GLY A 385 10.74 -20.98 10.82
CA GLY A 385 9.66 -21.95 10.80
C GLY A 385 9.45 -22.69 9.48
N ILE A 386 10.34 -22.53 8.51
CA ILE A 386 10.22 -23.17 7.19
C ILE A 386 11.07 -24.44 7.14
N LYS A 387 10.45 -25.56 6.77
CA LYS A 387 11.08 -26.89 6.77
C LYS A 387 11.08 -27.50 5.37
N PHE A 388 11.63 -26.77 4.41
CA PHE A 388 11.70 -27.21 3.02
C PHE A 388 13.09 -27.75 2.67
N THR A 389 14.12 -27.03 3.05
CA THR A 389 15.50 -27.35 2.72
C THR A 389 16.02 -28.49 3.60
N LYS A 390 16.59 -29.53 2.96
CA LYS A 390 17.27 -30.62 3.68
C LYS A 390 18.55 -30.12 4.34
N LEU A 391 18.53 -30.11 5.68
CA LEU A 391 19.61 -29.58 6.49
C LEU A 391 20.85 -30.50 6.50
N ARG A 392 22.03 -29.88 6.52
CA ARG A 392 23.31 -30.59 6.71
C ARG A 392 23.59 -30.80 8.20
N ASN A 393 24.44 -31.77 8.52
CA ASN A 393 24.79 -32.11 9.91
C ASN A 393 25.32 -30.92 10.74
N VAL A 394 26.08 -30.02 10.10
CA VAL A 394 26.58 -28.80 10.77
C VAL A 394 25.41 -27.91 11.21
N VAL A 395 24.42 -27.72 10.33
CA VAL A 395 23.23 -26.92 10.61
C VAL A 395 22.38 -27.57 11.70
N LEU A 396 22.15 -28.89 11.61
CA LEU A 396 21.41 -29.65 12.63
C LEU A 396 22.06 -29.56 14.01
N LYS A 397 23.40 -29.62 14.08
CA LYS A 397 24.12 -29.46 15.34
C LYS A 397 23.91 -28.08 15.95
N VAL A 398 23.96 -27.02 15.15
CA VAL A 398 23.73 -25.65 15.66
C VAL A 398 22.26 -25.48 16.09
N ILE A 399 21.31 -25.96 15.29
CA ILE A 399 19.88 -25.95 15.62
C ILE A 399 19.62 -26.62 16.97
N GLY A 400 20.14 -27.83 17.22
CA GLY A 400 19.93 -28.53 18.49
C GLY A 400 20.53 -27.84 19.73
N ASN A 401 21.36 -26.81 19.54
CA ASN A 401 21.88 -25.98 20.63
C ASN A 401 21.18 -24.61 20.74
N VAL A 402 20.42 -24.20 19.73
CA VAL A 402 19.76 -22.89 19.67
C VAL A 402 18.25 -23.01 19.87
N LEU A 403 17.60 -23.91 19.13
CA LEU A 403 16.15 -24.09 19.10
C LEU A 403 15.74 -25.19 20.06
#